data_AF-A0A1A9FYX6-F1
#
_entry.id   AF-A0A1A9FYX6-F1
#
_cell.length_a   1.000
_cell.length_b   1.000
_cell.length_c   1.000
_cell.angle_alpha   90.00
_cell.angle_beta   90.00
_cell.angle_gamma   90.00
#
_symmetry.space_group_name_H-M   'P 1'
#
loop_
_entity.id
_entity.type
_entity.pdbx_description
1 polymer ?
#
loop_
_entity_poly.entity_id
_entity_poly.type
_entity_poly.pdbx_seq_one_letter_code
_entity_poly.pdbx_strand_id
1 'polypeptide(L)'
;MQTKAITALYDYWTRRRGERSVPLRSAIEPADIAPILPDVFILEHGRLHDPRFRLAGTRLCAQFGRELKATAFDALFAPDQRTRIARITENVMAHAAPAVMQVALVDGRLETTEAEIVLLPLASKGKVADRIIGAFAPLPGQRQPLSAFRYATLGALSVIDPNRARSLKGNRPAVPMPTSVMAVRPIGLGQTVNRVLHLRIFEGGRPADDA
;
A
#
# COMPACT_ATOMS: atom_id res chain seq x y z
N MET A 1 -3.03 4.45 1.80
CA MET A 1 -4.19 3.93 2.53
C MET A 1 -5.12 5.09 2.81
N GLN A 2 -6.15 5.21 1.99
CA GLN A 2 -7.10 6.31 2.03
C GLN A 2 -8.52 5.83 2.39
N THR A 3 -8.78 4.52 2.31
CA THR A 3 -10.09 3.94 2.58
C THR A 3 -10.13 3.20 3.92
N LYS A 4 -11.27 3.26 4.62
CA LYS A 4 -11.48 2.58 5.91
C LYS A 4 -11.30 1.07 5.79
N ALA A 5 -11.81 0.46 4.71
CA ALA A 5 -11.71 -0.99 4.49
C ALA A 5 -10.26 -1.47 4.37
N ILE A 6 -9.42 -0.72 3.65
CA ILE A 6 -8.01 -1.05 3.47
C ILE A 6 -7.23 -0.89 4.75
N THR A 7 -7.41 0.23 5.45
CA THR A 7 -6.74 0.45 6.75
C THR A 7 -7.15 -0.64 7.75
N ALA A 8 -8.45 -0.95 7.85
CA ALA A 8 -8.96 -1.99 8.75
C ALA A 8 -8.38 -3.38 8.43
N LEU A 9 -8.30 -3.75 7.15
CA LEU A 9 -7.73 -5.04 6.75
C LEU A 9 -6.23 -5.10 7.02
N TYR A 10 -5.49 -4.03 6.71
CA TYR A 10 -4.05 -3.96 6.95
C TYR A 10 -3.72 -4.04 8.45
N ASP A 11 -4.45 -3.32 9.30
CA ASP A 11 -4.27 -3.35 10.74
C ASP A 11 -4.57 -4.74 11.30
N TYR A 12 -5.66 -5.37 10.82
CA TYR A 12 -6.01 -6.74 11.18
C TYR A 12 -4.91 -7.73 10.80
N TRP A 13 -4.46 -7.67 9.53
CA TRP A 13 -3.38 -8.52 9.03
C TRP A 13 -2.09 -8.33 9.82
N THR A 14 -1.74 -7.08 10.15
CA THR A 14 -0.56 -6.75 10.95
C THR A 14 -0.64 -7.37 12.36
N ARG A 15 -1.82 -7.31 13.01
CA ARG A 15 -2.05 -7.97 14.30
C ARG A 15 -1.92 -9.50 14.19
N ARG A 16 -2.52 -10.11 13.16
CA ARG A 16 -2.47 -11.58 12.96
C ARG A 16 -1.08 -12.08 12.60
N ARG A 17 -0.30 -11.27 11.87
CA ARG A 17 1.10 -11.57 11.54
C ARG A 17 1.96 -11.69 12.81
N GLY A 18 1.83 -10.73 13.73
CA GLY A 18 2.66 -10.66 14.93
C GLY A 18 4.14 -10.46 14.56
N GLU A 19 4.98 -11.42 14.94
CA GLU A 19 6.43 -11.40 14.66
C GLU A 19 6.84 -12.13 13.39
N ARG A 20 5.90 -12.81 12.75
CA ARG A 20 6.16 -13.57 11.52
C ARG A 20 6.34 -12.64 10.32
N SER A 21 6.87 -13.16 9.23
CA SER A 21 6.88 -12.47 7.93
C SER A 21 5.46 -12.30 7.38
N VAL A 22 4.62 -13.34 7.52
CA VAL A 22 3.21 -13.36 7.08
C VAL A 22 2.36 -14.13 8.08
N PRO A 23 1.06 -13.82 8.22
CA PRO A 23 0.14 -14.66 8.98
C PRO A 23 -0.19 -15.94 8.21
N LEU A 24 -0.51 -16.98 8.97
CA LEU A 24 -1.13 -18.17 8.41
C LEU A 24 -2.55 -17.83 7.98
N ARG A 25 -3.01 -18.38 6.85
CA ARG A 25 -4.42 -18.31 6.44
C ARG A 25 -5.29 -18.83 7.58
N SER A 26 -4.96 -19.95 8.20
CA SER A 26 -5.78 -20.53 9.29
C SER A 26 -5.96 -19.60 10.50
N ALA A 27 -5.14 -18.57 10.65
CA ALA A 27 -5.27 -17.56 11.70
C ALA A 27 -6.22 -16.40 11.34
N ILE A 28 -6.74 -16.37 10.11
CA ILE A 28 -7.71 -15.37 9.65
C ILE A 28 -9.10 -15.87 10.00
N GLU A 29 -9.74 -15.18 10.93
CA GLU A 29 -11.12 -15.42 11.36
C GLU A 29 -12.04 -14.39 10.68
N PRO A 30 -12.93 -14.81 9.76
CA PRO A 30 -13.82 -13.90 9.04
C PRO A 30 -14.68 -13.01 9.95
N ALA A 31 -15.10 -13.52 11.12
CA ALA A 31 -15.94 -12.77 12.05
C ALA A 31 -15.26 -11.47 12.53
N ASP A 32 -13.93 -11.46 12.69
CA ASP A 32 -13.18 -10.28 13.14
C ASP A 32 -13.17 -9.13 12.12
N ILE A 33 -13.40 -9.45 10.85
CA ILE A 33 -13.41 -8.49 9.73
C ILE A 33 -14.78 -8.40 9.07
N ALA A 34 -15.83 -8.88 9.75
CA ALA A 34 -17.20 -8.91 9.24
C ALA A 34 -17.67 -7.59 8.60
N PRO A 35 -17.39 -6.40 9.17
CA PRO A 35 -17.82 -5.13 8.57
C PRO A 35 -17.24 -4.83 7.19
N ILE A 36 -16.09 -5.43 6.83
CA ILE A 36 -15.39 -5.19 5.57
C ILE A 36 -15.39 -6.41 4.63
N LEU A 37 -15.94 -7.56 5.05
CA LEU A 37 -16.01 -8.77 4.23
C LEU A 37 -16.58 -8.56 2.81
N PRO A 38 -17.59 -7.70 2.59
CA PRO A 38 -18.10 -7.43 1.24
C PRO A 38 -17.06 -6.85 0.27
N ASP A 39 -15.99 -6.25 0.79
CA ASP A 39 -14.92 -5.59 0.02
C ASP A 39 -13.65 -6.46 -0.07
N VAL A 40 -13.61 -7.56 0.67
CA VAL A 40 -12.43 -8.43 0.82
C VAL A 40 -12.41 -9.52 -0.25
N PHE A 41 -11.22 -9.91 -0.69
CA PHE A 41 -11.00 -11.02 -1.58
C PHE A 41 -9.79 -11.87 -1.16
N ILE A 42 -9.73 -13.10 -1.66
CA ILE A 42 -8.57 -13.97 -1.50
C ILE A 42 -8.11 -14.43 -2.87
N LEU A 43 -6.82 -14.24 -3.16
CA LEU A 43 -6.15 -14.77 -4.34
C LEU A 43 -5.30 -15.99 -3.97
N GLU A 44 -5.19 -16.92 -4.91
CA GLU A 44 -4.27 -18.05 -4.88
C GLU A 44 -3.61 -18.22 -6.25
N HIS A 45 -2.49 -18.94 -6.31
CA HIS A 45 -1.86 -19.29 -7.57
C HIS A 45 -2.77 -20.22 -8.39
N GLY A 46 -2.99 -19.87 -9.66
CA GLY A 46 -3.59 -20.74 -10.66
C GLY A 46 -2.58 -21.69 -11.31
N ARG A 47 -2.94 -22.26 -12.46
CA ARG A 47 -2.16 -23.32 -13.15
C ARG A 47 -0.84 -22.82 -13.75
N LEU A 48 -0.69 -21.51 -13.96
CA LEU A 48 0.50 -20.89 -14.57
C LEU A 48 0.98 -19.68 -13.76
N HIS A 49 0.93 -19.78 -12.43
CA HIS A 49 1.22 -18.66 -11.51
C HIS A 49 0.32 -17.43 -11.69
N ASP A 50 -0.81 -17.57 -12.38
CA ASP A 50 -1.79 -16.52 -12.54
C ASP A 50 -2.60 -16.34 -11.23
N PRO A 51 -2.64 -15.15 -10.63
CA PRO A 51 -3.41 -14.93 -9.41
C PRO A 51 -4.91 -15.08 -9.70
N ARG A 52 -5.58 -16.04 -9.06
CA ARG A 52 -7.02 -16.27 -9.22
C ARG A 52 -7.80 -16.01 -7.95
N PHE A 53 -9.00 -15.46 -8.10
CA PHE A 53 -9.94 -15.30 -7.00
C PHE A 53 -10.38 -16.67 -6.47
N ARG A 54 -9.96 -16.99 -5.25
CA ARG A 54 -10.55 -18.08 -4.47
C ARG A 54 -11.87 -17.65 -3.84
N LEU A 55 -11.94 -16.38 -3.43
CA LEU A 55 -13.11 -15.73 -2.85
C LEU A 55 -13.11 -14.25 -3.26
N ALA A 56 -14.29 -13.70 -3.47
CA ALA A 56 -14.51 -12.27 -3.64
C ALA A 56 -15.76 -11.85 -2.86
N GLY A 57 -15.66 -10.74 -2.13
CA GLY A 57 -16.76 -10.17 -1.39
C GLY A 57 -17.88 -9.68 -2.30
N THR A 58 -19.10 -9.62 -1.76
CA THR A 58 -20.30 -9.32 -2.54
C THR A 58 -20.31 -7.91 -3.13
N ARG A 59 -19.77 -6.90 -2.42
CA ARG A 59 -19.66 -5.53 -2.95
C ARG A 59 -18.63 -5.45 -4.06
N LEU A 60 -17.53 -6.18 -3.96
CA LEU A 60 -16.55 -6.29 -5.04
C LEU A 60 -17.18 -6.95 -6.29
N CYS A 61 -17.90 -8.07 -6.13
CA CYS A 61 -18.61 -8.70 -7.24
C CYS A 61 -19.64 -7.75 -7.90
N ALA A 62 -20.41 -7.00 -7.08
CA ALA A 62 -21.38 -6.03 -7.58
C ALA A 62 -20.74 -4.91 -8.42
N GLN A 63 -19.54 -4.45 -8.04
CA GLN A 63 -18.82 -3.41 -8.79
C GLN A 63 -18.42 -3.84 -10.20
N PHE A 64 -18.18 -5.13 -10.42
CA PHE A 64 -17.89 -5.71 -11.75
C PHE A 64 -19.12 -6.39 -12.38
N GLY A 65 -20.29 -6.32 -11.74
CA GLY A 65 -21.54 -6.88 -12.24
C GLY A 65 -21.53 -8.41 -12.44
N ARG A 66 -20.60 -9.14 -11.82
CA ARG A 66 -20.45 -10.60 -11.98
C ARG A 66 -19.76 -11.25 -10.79
N GLU A 67 -19.97 -12.55 -10.62
CA GLU A 67 -19.16 -13.34 -9.68
C GLU A 67 -17.71 -13.40 -10.16
N LEU A 68 -16.76 -13.12 -9.26
CA LEU A 68 -15.34 -13.11 -9.59
C LEU A 68 -14.62 -14.41 -9.25
N LYS A 69 -15.27 -15.35 -8.55
CA LYS A 69 -14.67 -16.63 -8.17
C LYS A 69 -14.07 -17.36 -9.37
N ALA A 70 -12.89 -17.94 -9.18
CA ALA A 70 -12.06 -18.60 -10.20
C ALA A 70 -11.61 -17.72 -11.39
N THR A 71 -11.99 -16.44 -11.43
CA THR A 71 -11.52 -15.48 -12.44
C THR A 71 -10.08 -15.07 -12.13
N ALA A 72 -9.29 -14.77 -13.16
CA ALA A 72 -7.96 -14.23 -12.97
C ALA A 72 -8.02 -12.76 -12.52
N PHE A 73 -7.18 -12.38 -11.56
CA PHE A 73 -7.20 -11.04 -10.96
C PHE A 73 -6.75 -9.95 -11.95
N ASP A 74 -5.74 -10.26 -12.75
CA ASP A 74 -5.24 -9.42 -13.83
C ASP A 74 -6.29 -9.19 -14.93
N ALA A 75 -7.24 -10.12 -15.13
CA ALA A 75 -8.34 -9.95 -16.07
C ALA A 75 -9.31 -8.82 -15.70
N LEU A 76 -9.25 -8.29 -14.47
CA LEU A 76 -9.97 -7.07 -14.08
C LEU A 76 -9.33 -5.80 -14.63
N PHE A 77 -8.11 -5.87 -15.14
CA PHE A 77 -7.35 -4.71 -15.61
C PHE A 77 -7.33 -4.63 -17.13
N ALA A 78 -7.03 -3.42 -17.63
CA ALA A 78 -6.84 -3.15 -19.05
C ALA A 78 -5.84 -4.16 -19.68
N PRO A 79 -6.08 -4.63 -20.92
CA PRO A 79 -5.29 -5.70 -21.54
C PRO A 79 -3.77 -5.45 -21.54
N ASP A 80 -3.35 -4.21 -21.75
CA ASP A 80 -1.95 -3.75 -21.77
C ASP A 80 -1.29 -3.78 -20.38
N GLN A 81 -2.07 -3.83 -19.29
CA GLN A 81 -1.55 -3.83 -17.93
C GLN A 81 -1.55 -5.21 -17.25
N ARG A 82 -2.18 -6.22 -17.85
CA ARG A 82 -2.35 -7.56 -17.22
C ARG A 82 -1.03 -8.19 -16.78
N THR A 83 -0.04 -8.19 -17.66
CA THR A 83 1.31 -8.70 -17.35
C THR A 83 1.94 -7.97 -16.16
N ARG A 84 1.73 -6.66 -16.06
CA ARG A 84 2.23 -5.86 -14.92
C ARG A 84 1.53 -6.25 -13.63
N ILE A 85 0.21 -6.45 -13.66
CA ILE A 85 -0.58 -6.85 -12.50
C ILE A 85 -0.20 -8.26 -12.01
N ALA A 86 -0.06 -9.22 -12.93
CA ALA A 86 0.39 -10.56 -12.59
C ALA A 86 1.75 -10.55 -11.87
N ARG A 87 2.71 -9.77 -12.38
CA ARG A 87 4.03 -9.59 -11.73
C ARG A 87 3.94 -8.93 -10.35
N ILE A 88 3.03 -7.98 -10.16
CA ILE A 88 2.84 -7.34 -8.85
C ILE A 88 2.36 -8.38 -7.83
N THR A 89 1.37 -9.19 -8.17
CA THR A 89 0.87 -10.23 -7.26
C THR A 89 1.91 -11.32 -7.00
N GLU A 90 2.68 -11.70 -8.01
CA GLU A 90 3.79 -12.64 -7.87
C GLU A 90 4.83 -12.11 -6.89
N ASN A 91 5.27 -10.86 -7.06
CA ASN A 91 6.24 -10.21 -6.17
C ASN A 91 5.73 -10.10 -4.72
N VAL A 92 4.44 -9.82 -4.52
CA VAL A 92 3.83 -9.78 -3.18
C VAL A 92 3.97 -11.13 -2.47
N MET A 93 3.74 -12.24 -3.20
CA MET A 93 3.89 -13.58 -2.64
C MET A 93 5.37 -13.97 -2.49
N ALA A 94 6.17 -13.81 -3.54
CA ALA A 94 7.58 -14.20 -3.57
C ALA A 94 8.43 -13.48 -2.50
N HIS A 95 8.15 -12.21 -2.24
CA HIS A 95 8.90 -11.39 -1.29
C HIS A 95 8.19 -11.19 0.06
N ALA A 96 7.01 -11.77 0.25
CA ALA A 96 6.17 -11.53 1.44
C ALA A 96 6.00 -10.02 1.73
N ALA A 97 5.93 -9.21 0.67
CA ALA A 97 5.92 -7.75 0.74
C ALA A 97 4.50 -7.23 0.46
N PRO A 98 3.78 -6.69 1.47
CA PRO A 98 2.47 -6.11 1.25
C PRO A 98 2.53 -4.92 0.28
N ALA A 99 1.47 -4.73 -0.50
CA ALA A 99 1.42 -3.64 -1.47
C ALA A 99 0.04 -2.96 -1.47
N VAL A 100 0.03 -1.70 -1.88
CA VAL A 100 -1.18 -0.91 -2.14
C VAL A 100 -1.12 -0.38 -3.55
N MET A 101 -2.21 -0.54 -4.29
CA MET A 101 -2.41 -0.02 -5.64
C MET A 101 -3.47 1.07 -5.59
N GLN A 102 -3.19 2.19 -6.26
CA GLN A 102 -4.21 3.15 -6.64
C GLN A 102 -4.63 2.85 -8.06
N VAL A 103 -5.93 2.71 -8.28
CA VAL A 103 -6.49 2.30 -9.56
C VAL A 103 -7.63 3.22 -9.97
N ALA A 104 -7.76 3.48 -11.27
CA ALA A 104 -8.96 4.10 -11.82
C ALA A 104 -9.84 3.01 -12.44
N LEU A 105 -11.13 3.02 -12.11
CA LEU A 105 -12.11 2.05 -12.58
C LEU A 105 -12.91 2.68 -13.71
N VAL A 106 -12.95 2.03 -14.87
CA VAL A 106 -13.64 2.55 -16.06
C VAL A 106 -14.97 1.82 -16.21
N ASP A 107 -16.06 2.57 -16.27
CA ASP A 107 -17.42 2.02 -16.40
C ASP A 107 -17.91 1.88 -17.85
N GLY A 108 -19.18 1.52 -18.01
CA GLY A 108 -19.86 1.39 -19.30
C GLY A 108 -19.88 2.66 -20.15
N ARG A 109 -19.80 3.83 -19.51
CA ARG A 109 -19.87 5.18 -20.09
C ARG A 109 -18.48 5.82 -20.25
N LEU A 110 -17.43 5.08 -19.93
CA LEU A 110 -16.04 5.56 -19.89
C LEU A 110 -15.80 6.61 -18.78
N GLU A 111 -16.67 6.67 -17.78
CA GLU A 111 -16.44 7.48 -16.60
C GLU A 111 -15.48 6.73 -15.66
N THR A 112 -14.59 7.49 -15.00
CA THR A 112 -13.59 6.93 -14.10
C THR A 112 -13.99 7.10 -12.64
N THR A 113 -13.75 6.07 -11.84
CA THR A 113 -13.86 6.11 -10.38
C THR A 113 -12.53 5.72 -9.76
N GLU A 114 -11.97 6.58 -8.92
CA GLU A 114 -10.72 6.27 -8.22
C GLU A 114 -10.97 5.26 -7.10
N ALA A 115 -10.10 4.27 -6.98
CA ALA A 115 -10.16 3.24 -5.97
C ALA A 115 -8.77 2.86 -5.48
N GLU A 116 -8.76 2.15 -4.36
CA GLU A 116 -7.55 1.61 -3.78
C GLU A 116 -7.72 0.10 -3.62
N ILE A 117 -6.62 -0.64 -3.81
CA ILE A 117 -6.55 -2.09 -3.59
C ILE A 117 -5.36 -2.36 -2.69
N VAL A 118 -5.56 -3.15 -1.63
CA VAL A 118 -4.46 -3.65 -0.80
C VAL A 118 -4.24 -5.13 -1.07
N LEU A 119 -2.98 -5.53 -1.16
CA LEU A 119 -2.52 -6.90 -1.36
C LEU A 119 -1.66 -7.31 -0.17
N LEU A 120 -2.16 -8.23 0.65
CA LEU A 120 -1.51 -8.68 1.87
C LEU A 120 -1.20 -10.18 1.77
N PRO A 121 0.08 -10.59 1.81
CA PRO A 121 0.45 -11.99 1.62
C PRO A 121 0.03 -12.85 2.83
N LEU A 122 -0.39 -14.08 2.55
CA LEU A 122 -0.76 -15.11 3.52
C LEU A 122 -0.05 -16.42 3.17
N ALA A 123 0.18 -17.25 4.19
CA ALA A 123 0.69 -18.62 4.02
C ALA A 123 -0.37 -19.66 4.37
N SER A 124 -0.65 -20.65 3.52
CA SER A 124 -1.50 -21.79 3.87
C SER A 124 -0.85 -22.66 4.95
N LYS A 125 0.46 -22.92 4.79
CA LYS A 125 1.28 -23.74 5.70
C LYS A 125 2.71 -23.17 5.72
N GLY A 126 3.29 -23.00 6.90
CA GLY A 126 4.70 -22.62 7.05
C GLY A 126 5.03 -21.15 6.74
N LYS A 127 6.21 -20.91 6.13
CA LYS A 127 6.83 -19.58 5.97
C LYS A 127 6.67 -18.94 4.57
N VAL A 128 6.19 -19.70 3.58
CA VAL A 128 6.09 -19.21 2.19
C VAL A 128 4.69 -18.65 1.96
N ALA A 129 4.60 -17.43 1.45
CA ALA A 129 3.32 -16.87 1.04
C ALA A 129 2.88 -17.50 -0.29
N ASP A 130 1.69 -18.10 -0.27
CA ASP A 130 1.09 -18.79 -1.42
C ASP A 130 -0.31 -18.23 -1.75
N ARG A 131 -0.75 -17.24 -0.97
CA ARG A 131 -2.05 -16.59 -1.06
C ARG A 131 -1.90 -15.10 -0.81
N ILE A 132 -2.88 -14.34 -1.28
CA ILE A 132 -3.06 -12.92 -0.93
C ILE A 132 -4.46 -12.77 -0.35
N ILE A 133 -4.59 -12.10 0.79
CA ILE A 133 -5.85 -11.47 1.18
C ILE A 133 -5.78 -9.99 0.80
N GLY A 134 -6.85 -9.48 0.21
CA GLY A 134 -6.91 -8.08 -0.18
C GLY A 134 -8.27 -7.47 0.09
N ALA A 135 -8.32 -6.15 0.02
CA ALA A 135 -9.55 -5.38 0.01
C ALA A 135 -9.52 -4.42 -1.17
N PHE A 136 -10.70 -4.18 -1.72
CA PHE A 136 -10.93 -3.27 -2.82
C PHE A 136 -11.97 -2.24 -2.38
N ALA A 137 -11.65 -0.95 -2.48
CA ALA A 137 -12.59 0.09 -2.11
C ALA A 137 -12.42 1.34 -2.98
N PRO A 138 -13.51 1.89 -3.55
CA PRO A 138 -13.51 3.24 -4.10
C PRO A 138 -13.04 4.26 -3.06
N LEU A 139 -12.37 5.31 -3.51
CA LEU A 139 -11.95 6.41 -2.63
C LEU A 139 -13.17 7.13 -2.03
N PRO A 140 -13.02 7.79 -0.86
CA PRO A 140 -14.10 8.58 -0.30
C PRO A 140 -14.60 9.66 -1.27
N GLY A 141 -15.92 9.88 -1.32
CA GLY A 141 -16.53 10.90 -2.18
C GLY A 141 -16.72 10.50 -3.64
N GLN A 142 -16.28 9.31 -4.04
CA GLN A 142 -16.55 8.78 -5.38
C GLN A 142 -18.02 8.45 -5.55
N ARG A 143 -18.56 8.71 -6.74
CA ARG A 143 -19.93 8.36 -7.10
C ARG A 143 -20.00 6.87 -7.41
N GLN A 144 -21.07 6.22 -6.96
CA GLN A 144 -21.33 4.85 -7.37
C GLN A 144 -21.69 4.86 -8.87
N PRO A 145 -21.05 4.03 -9.70
CA PRO A 145 -21.31 4.07 -11.12
C PRO A 145 -22.73 3.58 -11.42
N LEU A 146 -23.34 4.14 -12.47
CA LEU A 146 -24.65 3.70 -12.96
C LEU A 146 -24.58 2.34 -13.67
N SER A 147 -23.38 1.89 -14.01
CA SER A 147 -23.08 0.62 -14.66
C SER A 147 -21.92 -0.09 -13.97
N ALA A 148 -21.76 -1.38 -14.21
CA ALA A 148 -20.60 -2.10 -13.71
C ALA A 148 -19.29 -1.62 -14.37
N PHE A 149 -18.20 -1.68 -13.64
CA PHE A 149 -16.87 -1.40 -14.17
C PHE A 149 -16.47 -2.47 -15.19
N ARG A 150 -15.94 -2.03 -16.34
CA ARG A 150 -15.43 -2.88 -17.41
C ARG A 150 -14.02 -3.37 -17.11
N TYR A 151 -13.16 -2.46 -16.65
CA TYR A 151 -11.78 -2.74 -16.27
C TYR A 151 -11.24 -1.67 -15.33
N ALA A 152 -10.13 -1.99 -14.66
CA ALA A 152 -9.31 -1.08 -13.87
C ALA A 152 -8.03 -0.71 -14.64
N THR A 153 -7.48 0.45 -14.34
CA THR A 153 -6.12 0.85 -14.74
C THR A 153 -5.30 1.15 -13.49
N LEU A 154 -4.05 0.69 -13.46
CA LEU A 154 -3.10 0.95 -12.40
C LEU A 154 -2.50 2.35 -12.57
N GLY A 155 -2.77 3.24 -11.61
CA GLY A 155 -2.14 4.56 -11.51
C GLY A 155 -0.82 4.48 -10.75
N ALA A 156 -0.87 4.11 -9.47
CA ALA A 156 0.29 4.06 -8.60
C ALA A 156 0.40 2.74 -7.83
N LEU A 157 1.63 2.33 -7.54
CA LEU A 157 1.96 1.16 -6.71
C LEU A 157 2.86 1.61 -5.56
N SER A 158 2.51 1.24 -4.35
CA SER A 158 3.32 1.43 -3.15
C SER A 158 3.57 0.09 -2.47
N VAL A 159 4.83 -0.31 -2.37
CA VAL A 159 5.24 -1.48 -1.58
C VAL A 159 5.45 -1.05 -0.14
N ILE A 160 4.86 -1.77 0.80
CA ILE A 160 4.95 -1.51 2.23
C ILE A 160 6.09 -2.35 2.78
N ASP A 161 7.02 -1.73 3.49
CA ASP A 161 7.99 -2.43 4.32
C ASP A 161 7.39 -2.66 5.72
N PRO A 162 6.96 -3.90 6.07
CA PRO A 162 6.33 -4.20 7.34
C PRO A 162 7.33 -4.20 8.52
N ASN A 163 8.63 -4.12 8.26
CA ASN A 163 9.69 -4.08 9.27
C ASN A 163 10.21 -2.66 9.54
N ARG A 164 9.96 -1.70 8.65
CA ARG A 164 10.37 -0.29 8.83
C ARG A 164 9.88 0.32 10.15
N ALA A 165 8.65 0.01 10.55
CA ALA A 165 8.08 0.48 11.82
C ALA A 165 8.75 -0.15 13.07
N ARG A 166 9.32 -1.35 12.95
CA ARG A 166 10.09 -1.99 14.03
C ARG A 166 11.45 -1.32 14.21
N SER A 167 12.14 -1.01 13.11
CA SER A 167 13.46 -0.36 13.13
C SER A 167 13.44 0.98 13.88
N LEU A 168 12.37 1.78 13.69
CA LEU A 168 12.21 3.07 14.39
C LEU A 168 11.96 2.94 15.90
N LYS A 169 11.38 1.82 16.37
CA LYS A 169 11.20 1.56 17.81
C LYS A 169 12.43 0.94 18.47
N GLY A 170 13.25 0.21 17.70
CA GLY A 170 14.41 -0.53 18.22
C GLY A 170 15.74 0.24 18.23
N ASN A 171 15.86 1.36 17.50
CA ASN A 171 17.15 1.98 17.25
C ASN A 171 17.15 3.51 17.36
N ARG A 172 16.77 4.03 18.54
CA ARG A 172 17.15 5.40 18.93
C ARG A 172 18.44 5.30 19.77
N PRO A 173 19.64 5.41 19.18
CA PRO A 173 20.78 5.82 19.99
C PRO A 173 20.41 7.19 20.59
N ALA A 174 20.49 7.30 21.92
CA ALA A 174 20.44 8.59 22.58
C ALA A 174 21.66 9.38 22.09
N VAL A 175 21.48 10.20 21.07
CA VAL A 175 22.48 11.21 20.70
C VAL A 175 22.49 12.18 21.89
N PRO A 176 23.57 12.28 22.67
CA PRO A 176 23.66 13.30 23.69
C PRO A 176 23.66 14.63 22.96
N MET A 177 22.62 15.45 23.18
CA MET A 177 22.65 16.83 22.75
C MET A 177 23.82 17.50 23.50
N PRO A 178 24.78 18.15 22.84
CA PRO A 178 25.74 18.98 23.54
C PRO A 178 24.96 20.14 24.19
N THR A 179 24.88 20.11 25.52
CA THR A 179 24.41 21.23 26.34
C THR A 179 25.46 22.34 26.28
N SER A 180 25.51 23.09 25.18
CA SER A 180 26.14 24.41 25.20
C SER A 180 25.20 25.37 25.91
N VAL A 181 25.37 25.44 27.23
CA VAL A 181 24.83 26.52 28.06
C VAL A 181 25.66 27.77 27.75
N MET A 182 25.23 28.56 26.75
CA MET A 182 25.64 29.97 26.73
C MET A 182 24.64 30.75 27.58
N ALA A 183 25.02 30.97 28.83
CA ALA A 183 24.42 31.98 29.68
C ALA A 183 24.73 33.37 29.09
N VAL A 184 23.82 33.91 28.30
CA VAL A 184 23.83 35.33 27.91
C VAL A 184 22.90 36.07 28.88
N ARG A 185 23.50 36.90 29.74
CA ARG A 185 22.78 37.88 30.56
C ARG A 185 22.09 38.90 29.65
N PRO A 186 20.81 39.23 29.82
CA PRO A 186 20.21 40.34 29.10
C PRO A 186 20.63 41.67 29.72
N ILE A 187 21.31 42.51 28.93
CA ILE A 187 21.41 43.94 29.18
C ILE A 187 20.50 44.63 28.15
N GLY A 188 19.47 45.31 28.67
CA GLY A 188 19.04 46.64 28.20
C GLY A 188 18.41 46.78 26.81
N LEU A 189 17.10 47.05 26.83
CA LEU A 189 16.37 48.03 26.02
C LEU A 189 16.71 48.20 24.51
N GLY A 190 15.70 47.85 23.70
CA GLY A 190 15.32 48.62 22.51
C GLY A 190 15.85 48.10 21.18
N GLN A 191 14.98 48.16 20.18
CA GLN A 191 15.22 48.02 18.73
C GLN A 191 14.90 46.64 18.10
N THR A 192 13.75 46.65 17.44
CA THR A 192 13.41 46.00 16.17
C THR A 192 14.60 45.68 15.28
N VAL A 193 14.78 44.40 14.89
CA VAL A 193 15.43 44.05 13.62
C VAL A 193 14.82 42.77 13.05
N ASN A 194 14.22 42.91 11.88
CA ASN A 194 13.87 41.86 10.93
C ASN A 194 15.06 41.66 9.99
N ARG A 195 15.60 40.43 9.84
CA ARG A 195 16.46 39.95 8.71
C ARG A 195 16.87 38.50 8.99
N VAL A 196 16.39 37.50 8.25
CA VAL A 196 16.83 36.98 6.92
C VAL A 196 18.26 36.43 6.92
N LEU A 197 18.40 35.31 6.18
CA LEU A 197 19.59 34.69 5.55
C LEU A 197 20.01 33.34 6.19
N HIS A 198 20.44 32.28 5.48
CA HIS A 198 21.04 32.14 4.14
C HIS A 198 20.71 30.78 3.50
N LEU A 199 20.50 30.77 2.17
CA LEU A 199 20.66 29.63 1.27
C LEU A 199 22.16 29.24 1.18
N ARG A 200 22.47 27.95 1.00
CA ARG A 200 23.83 27.47 0.68
C ARG A 200 23.93 27.09 -0.80
N ILE A 201 24.87 27.69 -1.49
CA ILE A 201 25.31 27.34 -2.85
C ILE A 201 26.56 26.47 -2.72
N PHE A 202 26.63 25.36 -3.45
CA PHE A 202 27.81 24.50 -3.55
C PHE A 202 28.61 24.88 -4.80
N GLU A 203 29.87 25.30 -4.63
CA GLU A 203 30.82 25.43 -5.73
C GLU A 203 31.42 24.07 -6.09
N GLY A 204 31.38 23.71 -7.37
CA GLY A 204 32.09 22.56 -7.94
C GLY A 204 32.99 23.03 -9.08
N GLY A 205 34.27 23.23 -8.81
CA GLY A 205 35.30 23.51 -9.81
C GLY A 205 36.03 22.23 -10.22
N ARG A 206 36.05 21.93 -11.53
CA ARG A 206 36.84 20.87 -12.16
C ARG A 206 38.23 21.44 -12.48
N PRO A 207 39.36 20.81 -12.08
CA PRO A 207 40.66 21.22 -12.58
C PRO A 207 40.92 20.59 -13.96
N ALA A 208 41.38 21.41 -14.89
CA ALA A 208 42.05 21.00 -16.12
C ALA A 208 43.52 21.41 -15.96
N ASP A 209 44.44 20.46 -16.11
CA ASP A 209 45.88 20.70 -16.25
C ASP A 209 46.29 20.19 -17.63
N ASP A 210 46.81 21.10 -18.45
CA ASP A 210 47.57 20.83 -19.68
C ASP A 210 49.01 21.32 -19.44
N ALA A 211 49.98 20.41 -19.58
CA ALA A 211 51.34 20.65 -20.08
C ALA A 211 52.03 19.32 -20.41
#